data_AF-A0A831Z286-F1
#
_entry.id   AF-A0A831Z286-F1
#
_cell.length_a   1.000
_cell.length_b   1.000
_cell.length_c   1.000
_cell.angle_alpha   90.00
_cell.angle_beta   90.00
_cell.angle_gamma   90.00
#
_symmetry.space_group_name_H-M   'P 1'
#
loop_
_entity.id
_entity.type
_entity.pdbx_description
1 polymer ?
#
loop_
_entity_poly.entity_id
_entity_poly.type
_entity_poly.pdbx_seq_one_letter_code
_entity_poly.pdbx_strand_id
1 'polypeptide(L)'
;MPSRGSFLQGIFLLILLALVAWSFLVPLTQPEEIPISEVIAKVKSGEVRKIVVEGTGLQVTFKSGEEVFSKQEAGAGLLEILTQAGVDPALVEEGILVREGFPWGEIIINLLPVFLIAVLFLYFLRQARGGAADILSFGRSKAELFVRGKKTRVTFADVAGVDEAKRELEEVVDFLRNPGKYRALGARIPKGVLLVGPAGTGKTLLARAVAGEANVSFYSMSGSEFMEMLVGVGAARVRDLFDTAKKNSPAIIFIDEIESIGRQRGVGITGGHEEREQTLNQILSEMDGFTPSDNVIVLAATNRPELLDPALTRPGRFDRRVVLDLPDIEGRKEIFKIHMRGKSMGPDVDLEKIAKRTVGFSGA
;
A
#
# COMPACT_ATOMS: atom_id res chain seq x y z
N MET A 1 1.31 15.28 -19.63
CA MET A 1 2.51 15.22 -20.49
C MET A 1 3.66 14.73 -19.64
N PRO A 2 4.32 13.59 -19.98
CA PRO A 2 5.48 13.14 -19.23
C PRO A 2 6.56 14.24 -19.31
N SER A 3 7.13 14.58 -18.16
CA SER A 3 8.19 15.60 -18.08
C SER A 3 9.32 15.23 -19.07
N ARG A 4 9.96 16.21 -19.70
CA ARG A 4 11.08 15.95 -20.62
C ARG A 4 12.19 15.08 -19.99
N GLY A 5 12.30 15.08 -18.67
CA GLY A 5 13.21 14.21 -17.91
C GLY A 5 12.83 12.71 -17.96
N SER A 6 11.55 12.34 -17.88
CA SER A 6 11.13 10.93 -17.88
C SER A 6 11.27 10.28 -19.26
N PHE A 7 11.20 11.06 -20.34
CA PHE A 7 11.39 10.56 -21.71
C PHE A 7 12.87 10.23 -21.99
N LEU A 8 13.79 11.12 -21.60
CA LEU A 8 15.24 10.90 -21.74
C LEU A 8 15.73 9.72 -20.89
N GLN A 9 15.16 9.54 -19.69
CA GLN A 9 15.47 8.40 -18.82
C GLN A 9 15.02 7.07 -19.43
N GLY A 10 13.86 7.02 -20.09
CA GLY A 10 13.38 5.83 -20.80
C GLY A 10 14.29 5.42 -21.95
N ILE A 11 14.78 6.40 -22.73
CA ILE A 11 15.73 6.15 -23.82
C ILE A 11 17.05 5.61 -23.27
N PHE A 12 17.57 6.19 -22.19
CA PHE A 12 18.79 5.71 -21.55
C PHE A 12 18.68 4.26 -21.06
N LEU A 13 17.55 3.89 -20.46
CA LEU A 13 17.30 2.52 -19.98
C LEU A 13 17.24 1.51 -21.14
N LEU A 14 16.61 1.88 -22.26
CA LEU A 14 16.52 1.04 -23.45
C LEU A 14 17.91 0.82 -24.08
N ILE A 15 18.74 1.86 -24.14
CA ILE A 15 20.12 1.76 -24.63
C ILE A 15 20.94 0.83 -23.71
N LEU A 16 20.79 0.96 -22.39
CA LEU A 16 21.50 0.11 -21.42
C LEU A 16 21.08 -1.36 -21.56
N LEU A 17 19.78 -1.64 -21.70
CA LEU A 17 19.27 -2.99 -21.93
C LEU A 17 19.74 -3.57 -23.27
N ALA A 18 19.78 -2.76 -24.33
CA ALA A 18 20.29 -3.17 -25.63
C ALA A 18 21.79 -3.49 -25.57
N LEU A 19 22.59 -2.72 -24.84
CA LEU A 19 24.02 -2.98 -24.62
C LEU A 19 24.26 -4.27 -23.83
N VAL A 20 23.47 -4.50 -22.78
CA VAL A 20 23.53 -5.76 -22.02
C VAL A 20 23.14 -6.93 -22.91
N ALA A 21 22.03 -6.86 -23.65
CA ALA A 21 21.63 -7.90 -24.57
C ALA A 21 22.68 -8.16 -25.65
N TRP A 22 23.25 -7.10 -26.25
CA TRP A 22 24.35 -7.20 -27.22
C TRP A 22 25.56 -7.94 -26.65
N SER A 23 25.92 -7.68 -25.39
CA SER A 23 27.04 -8.38 -24.74
C SER A 23 26.83 -9.89 -24.59
N PHE A 24 25.57 -10.36 -24.52
CA PHE A 24 25.24 -11.80 -24.51
C PHE A 24 25.10 -12.40 -25.91
N LEU A 25 24.91 -11.58 -26.96
CA LEU A 25 24.75 -12.03 -28.33
C LEU A 25 26.08 -12.17 -29.10
N VAL A 26 27.18 -11.63 -28.59
CA VAL A 26 28.51 -11.85 -29.18
C VAL A 26 28.95 -13.28 -28.82
N PRO A 27 28.98 -14.22 -29.77
CA PRO A 27 29.53 -15.54 -29.48
C PRO A 27 31.00 -15.38 -29.11
N LEU A 28 31.40 -15.97 -27.98
CA LEU A 28 32.81 -16.21 -27.68
C LEU A 28 33.31 -17.21 -28.73
N THR A 29 33.72 -16.73 -29.89
CA THR A 29 34.50 -17.54 -30.84
C THR A 29 35.78 -17.91 -30.13
N GLN A 30 35.81 -19.11 -29.54
CA GLN A 30 37.03 -19.68 -29.03
C GLN A 30 37.87 -20.02 -30.26
N PRO A 31 39.00 -19.34 -30.47
CA PRO A 31 39.84 -19.64 -31.62
C PRO A 31 40.34 -21.08 -31.52
N GLU A 32 40.55 -21.72 -32.66
CA GLU A 32 40.89 -23.13 -32.74
C GLU A 32 42.21 -23.42 -32.00
N GLU A 33 42.15 -24.27 -30.97
CA GLU A 33 43.29 -24.59 -30.12
C GLU A 33 44.01 -25.84 -30.65
N ILE A 34 45.22 -25.67 -31.19
CA ILE A 34 46.05 -26.78 -31.67
C ILE A 34 47.12 -27.17 -30.64
N PRO A 35 47.44 -28.47 -30.48
CA PRO A 35 48.53 -28.90 -29.60
C PRO A 35 49.89 -28.33 -30.00
N ILE A 36 50.75 -28.04 -29.03
CA ILE A 36 52.10 -27.50 -29.28
C ILE A 36 52.95 -28.41 -30.19
N SER A 37 52.72 -29.73 -30.16
CA SER A 37 53.37 -30.68 -31.06
C SER A 37 53.00 -30.45 -32.53
N GLU A 38 51.76 -30.05 -32.80
CA GLU A 38 51.28 -29.71 -34.14
C GLU A 38 51.85 -28.37 -34.60
N VAL A 39 51.97 -27.40 -33.68
CA VAL A 39 52.69 -26.15 -33.94
C VAL A 39 54.14 -26.43 -34.35
N ILE A 40 54.85 -27.27 -33.60
CA ILE A 40 56.24 -27.65 -33.92
C ILE A 40 56.33 -28.34 -35.29
N ALA A 41 55.36 -29.19 -35.63
CA ALA A 41 55.30 -29.84 -36.94
C ALA A 41 55.09 -28.82 -38.09
N LYS A 42 54.19 -27.83 -37.90
CA LYS A 42 53.92 -26.78 -38.90
C LYS A 42 55.05 -25.74 -39.00
N VAL A 43 55.82 -25.53 -37.92
CA VAL A 43 57.07 -24.77 -37.99
C VAL A 43 58.13 -25.52 -38.79
N LYS A 44 58.25 -26.85 -38.62
CA LYS A 44 59.16 -27.70 -39.43
C LYS A 44 58.81 -27.69 -40.92
N SER A 45 57.53 -27.60 -41.28
CA SER A 45 57.10 -27.52 -42.68
C SER A 45 57.22 -26.12 -43.30
N GLY A 46 57.62 -25.09 -42.53
CA GLY A 46 57.85 -23.74 -43.03
C GLY A 46 56.58 -22.93 -43.33
N GLU A 47 55.43 -23.37 -42.79
CA GLU A 47 54.11 -22.78 -43.01
C GLU A 47 53.78 -21.63 -42.04
N VAL A 48 54.58 -21.45 -41.00
CA VAL A 48 54.38 -20.44 -39.96
C VAL A 48 55.06 -19.13 -40.34
N ARG A 49 54.31 -18.03 -40.27
CA ARG A 49 54.80 -16.67 -40.56
C ARG A 49 55.30 -15.97 -39.29
N LYS A 50 54.52 -16.06 -38.21
CA LYS A 50 54.78 -15.31 -36.97
C LYS A 50 54.27 -16.10 -35.77
N ILE A 51 55.03 -16.06 -34.66
CA ILE A 51 54.57 -16.59 -33.38
C ILE A 51 54.68 -15.49 -32.32
N VAL A 52 53.57 -15.21 -31.64
CA VAL A 52 53.52 -14.28 -30.49
C VAL A 52 53.32 -15.09 -29.22
N VAL A 53 54.20 -14.90 -28.24
CA VAL A 53 54.15 -15.58 -26.95
C VAL A 53 53.61 -14.61 -25.91
N GLU A 54 52.45 -14.92 -25.31
CA GLU A 54 51.82 -14.15 -24.23
C GLU A 54 51.61 -15.07 -23.01
N GLY A 55 52.53 -15.02 -22.04
CA GLY A 55 52.50 -15.90 -20.87
C GLY A 55 52.67 -17.38 -21.23
N THR A 56 51.62 -18.18 -21.05
CA THR A 56 51.56 -19.61 -21.45
C THR A 56 50.82 -19.81 -22.78
N GLY A 57 50.24 -18.76 -23.36
CA GLY A 57 49.54 -18.78 -24.63
C GLY A 57 50.47 -18.45 -25.80
N LEU A 58 50.32 -19.20 -26.88
CA LEU A 58 51.02 -19.03 -28.15
C LEU A 58 49.99 -18.67 -29.22
N GLN A 59 50.11 -17.50 -29.83
CA GLN A 59 49.34 -17.14 -31.01
C GLN A 59 50.21 -17.38 -32.24
N VAL A 60 49.79 -18.29 -33.12
CA VAL A 60 50.52 -18.69 -34.32
C VAL A 60 49.78 -18.17 -35.54
N THR A 61 50.45 -17.34 -36.33
CA THR A 61 49.94 -16.85 -37.61
C THR A 61 50.61 -17.62 -38.73
N PHE A 62 49.81 -18.30 -39.55
CA PHE A 62 50.30 -19.03 -40.72
C PHE A 62 50.48 -18.10 -41.92
N LYS A 63 51.26 -18.55 -42.92
CA LYS A 63 51.42 -17.85 -44.20
C LYS A 63 50.11 -17.71 -44.98
N SER A 64 49.13 -18.58 -44.72
CA SER A 64 47.76 -18.51 -45.27
C SER A 64 46.93 -17.34 -44.71
N GLY A 65 47.39 -16.68 -43.64
CA GLY A 65 46.65 -15.61 -42.95
C GLY A 65 45.74 -16.09 -41.83
N GLU A 66 45.72 -17.40 -41.55
CA GLU A 66 44.95 -18.00 -40.45
C GLU A 66 45.70 -17.85 -39.11
N GLU A 67 44.96 -17.51 -38.06
CA GLU A 67 45.47 -17.37 -36.69
C GLU A 67 44.90 -18.47 -35.81
N VAL A 68 45.79 -19.25 -35.20
CA VAL A 68 45.44 -20.31 -34.27
C VAL A 68 46.12 -20.08 -32.94
N PHE A 69 45.53 -20.64 -31.88
CA PHE A 69 46.05 -20.51 -30.53
C PHE A 69 46.58 -21.87 -30.08
N SER A 70 47.65 -21.86 -29.28
CA SER A 70 48.21 -23.05 -28.66
C SER A 70 48.64 -22.70 -27.25
N LYS A 71 48.73 -23.70 -26.37
CA LYS A 71 49.20 -23.52 -24.99
C LYS A 71 50.51 -24.26 -24.77
N GLN A 72 51.42 -23.63 -24.04
CA GLN A 72 52.68 -24.21 -23.60
C GLN A 72 52.64 -24.52 -22.10
N GLU A 73 53.37 -25.56 -21.68
CA GLU A 73 53.52 -25.89 -20.26
C GLU A 73 54.32 -24.80 -19.53
N ALA A 74 53.88 -24.47 -18.30
CA ALA A 74 54.50 -23.43 -17.50
C ALA A 74 55.94 -23.84 -17.10
N GLY A 75 56.93 -23.08 -17.57
CA GLY A 75 58.33 -23.19 -17.13
C GLY A 75 59.37 -23.52 -18.21
N ALA A 76 58.96 -23.87 -19.43
CA ALA A 76 59.88 -24.05 -20.57
C ALA A 76 59.71 -22.90 -21.57
N GLY A 77 60.81 -22.25 -21.99
CA GLY A 77 60.74 -21.22 -23.02
C GLY A 77 60.48 -21.84 -24.40
N LEU A 78 59.61 -21.25 -25.24
CA LEU A 78 59.31 -21.77 -26.59
C LEU A 78 60.59 -22.01 -27.44
N LEU A 79 61.58 -21.13 -27.30
CA LEU A 79 62.89 -21.26 -27.95
C LEU A 79 63.65 -22.52 -27.51
N GLU A 80 63.49 -22.93 -26.25
CA GLU A 80 64.13 -24.12 -25.67
C GLU A 80 63.44 -25.41 -26.14
N ILE A 81 62.11 -25.38 -26.28
CA ILE A 81 61.35 -26.51 -26.85
C ILE A 81 61.66 -26.70 -28.35
N LEU A 82 61.76 -25.60 -29.12
CA LEU A 82 62.07 -25.68 -30.56
C LEU A 82 63.48 -26.20 -30.81
N THR A 83 64.46 -25.76 -30.02
CA THR A 83 65.84 -26.23 -30.11
C THR A 83 65.99 -27.69 -29.68
N GLN A 84 65.31 -28.14 -28.61
CA GLN A 84 65.26 -29.56 -28.22
C GLN A 84 64.58 -30.44 -29.28
N ALA A 85 63.58 -29.92 -29.99
CA ALA A 85 62.89 -30.62 -31.07
C ALA A 85 63.67 -30.64 -32.41
N GLY A 86 64.88 -30.05 -32.45
CA GLY A 86 65.75 -29.99 -33.63
C GLY A 86 65.26 -29.04 -34.72
N VAL A 87 64.52 -27.98 -34.34
CA VAL A 87 63.97 -26.97 -35.26
C VAL A 87 64.78 -25.70 -35.16
N ASP A 88 65.29 -25.21 -36.29
CA ASP A 88 66.04 -23.96 -36.32
C ASP A 88 65.07 -22.77 -36.25
N PRO A 89 65.15 -21.91 -35.21
CA PRO A 89 64.22 -20.77 -35.04
C PRO A 89 64.29 -19.73 -36.17
N ALA A 90 65.28 -19.82 -37.05
CA ALA A 90 65.40 -19.01 -38.27
C ALA A 90 64.34 -19.32 -39.35
N LEU A 91 63.56 -20.40 -39.22
CA LEU A 91 62.50 -20.76 -40.16
C LEU A 91 61.22 -19.93 -40.03
N VAL A 92 61.09 -19.10 -38.98
CA VAL A 92 59.95 -18.19 -38.77
C VAL A 92 60.30 -16.80 -39.33
N GLU A 93 59.65 -16.42 -40.44
CA GLU A 93 60.00 -15.21 -41.21
C GLU A 93 59.99 -13.90 -40.40
N GLU A 94 58.99 -13.69 -39.52
CA GLU A 94 58.87 -12.46 -38.72
C GLU A 94 59.40 -12.60 -37.28
N GLY A 95 60.02 -13.74 -36.95
CA GLY A 95 60.56 -14.02 -35.61
C GLY A 95 59.52 -14.33 -34.52
N ILE A 96 60.00 -14.63 -33.32
CA ILE A 96 59.19 -14.92 -32.13
C ILE A 96 59.16 -13.67 -31.25
N LEU A 97 57.97 -13.07 -31.09
CA LEU A 97 57.79 -11.88 -30.25
C LEU A 97 57.20 -12.28 -28.90
N VAL A 98 57.93 -12.03 -27.80
CA VAL A 98 57.43 -12.22 -26.45
C VAL A 98 56.76 -10.92 -25.99
N ARG A 99 55.46 -10.95 -25.73
CA ARG A 99 54.70 -9.80 -25.24
C ARG A 99 54.42 -9.98 -23.75
N GLU A 100 55.25 -9.34 -22.91
CA GLU A 100 54.96 -9.23 -21.48
C GLU A 100 54.03 -8.03 -21.25
N GLY A 101 52.73 -8.26 -21.36
CA GLY A 101 51.70 -7.26 -21.11
C GLY A 101 50.58 -7.81 -20.26
N PHE A 102 50.07 -7.01 -19.32
CA PHE A 102 48.88 -7.36 -18.55
C PHE A 102 47.65 -7.24 -19.47
N PRO A 103 46.76 -8.25 -19.58
CA PRO A 103 45.69 -8.30 -20.58
C PRO A 103 44.48 -7.44 -20.17
N TRP A 104 44.68 -6.12 -20.08
CA TRP A 104 43.65 -5.16 -19.67
C TRP A 104 42.39 -5.23 -20.57
N GLY A 105 42.55 -5.53 -21.86
CA GLY A 105 41.43 -5.64 -22.80
C GLY A 105 40.45 -6.75 -22.45
N GLU A 106 40.95 -7.95 -22.15
CA GLU A 106 40.10 -9.10 -21.80
C GLU A 106 39.41 -8.92 -20.45
N ILE A 107 40.12 -8.34 -19.48
CA ILE A 107 39.56 -8.04 -18.15
C ILE A 107 38.40 -7.04 -18.28
N ILE A 108 38.59 -5.97 -19.05
CA ILE A 108 37.55 -4.95 -19.25
C ILE A 108 36.33 -5.54 -19.97
N ILE A 109 36.54 -6.33 -21.03
CA ILE A 109 35.45 -6.95 -21.79
C ILE A 109 34.65 -7.92 -20.92
N ASN A 110 35.31 -8.70 -20.05
CA ASN A 110 34.65 -9.65 -19.15
C ASN A 110 33.95 -8.99 -17.95
N LEU A 111 34.45 -7.85 -17.45
CA LEU A 111 33.85 -7.12 -16.32
C LEU A 111 32.79 -6.11 -16.73
N LEU A 112 32.76 -5.68 -18.00
CA LEU A 112 31.78 -4.71 -18.51
C LEU A 112 30.33 -5.18 -18.32
N PRO A 113 29.94 -6.43 -18.63
CA PRO A 113 28.56 -6.91 -18.39
C PRO A 113 28.19 -6.90 -16.91
N VAL A 114 29.09 -7.33 -16.03
CA VAL A 114 28.89 -7.34 -14.57
C VAL A 114 28.70 -5.92 -14.04
N PHE A 115 29.50 -4.98 -14.54
CA PHE A 115 29.40 -3.57 -14.19
C PHE A 115 28.07 -2.96 -14.65
N LEU A 116 27.63 -3.23 -15.89
CA LEU A 116 26.35 -2.74 -16.41
C LEU A 116 25.16 -3.28 -15.59
N ILE A 117 25.18 -4.55 -15.20
CA ILE A 117 24.17 -5.15 -14.31
C ILE A 117 24.19 -4.47 -12.94
N ALA A 118 25.37 -4.20 -12.37
CA ALA A 118 25.50 -3.51 -11.09
C ALA A 118 24.94 -2.08 -11.14
N VAL A 119 25.21 -1.33 -12.22
CA VAL A 119 24.67 0.03 -12.43
C VAL A 119 23.14 -0.01 -12.59
N LEU A 120 22.61 -0.96 -13.37
CA LEU A 120 21.17 -1.15 -13.53
C LEU A 120 20.50 -1.50 -12.19
N PHE A 121 21.11 -2.39 -11.40
CA PHE A 121 20.62 -2.79 -10.09
C PHE A 121 20.59 -1.60 -9.10
N LEU A 122 21.66 -0.80 -9.06
CA LEU A 122 21.72 0.42 -8.23
C LEU A 122 20.69 1.47 -8.66
N TYR A 123 20.39 1.56 -9.95
CA TYR A 123 19.33 2.43 -10.46
C TYR A 123 17.94 2.02 -9.97
N PHE A 124 17.60 0.73 -10.03
CA PHE A 124 16.34 0.21 -9.48
C PHE A 124 16.23 0.42 -7.96
N LEU A 125 17.33 0.24 -7.23
CA LEU A 125 17.36 0.44 -5.78
C LEU A 125 17.10 1.90 -5.39
N ARG A 126 17.55 2.85 -6.21
CA ARG A 126 17.26 4.29 -6.04
C ARG A 126 15.81 4.63 -6.39
N GLN A 127 15.23 4.00 -7.41
CA GLN A 127 13.83 4.21 -7.80
C GLN A 127 12.85 3.59 -6.79
N ALA A 128 13.19 2.43 -6.22
CA ALA A 128 12.37 1.75 -5.21
C ALA A 128 12.18 2.57 -3.93
N ARG A 129 13.15 3.43 -3.55
CA ARG A 129 12.99 4.34 -2.40
C ARG A 129 11.89 5.39 -2.60
N GLY A 130 11.51 5.71 -3.84
CA GLY A 130 10.38 6.59 -4.14
C GLY A 130 9.02 5.90 -4.05
N GLY A 131 8.94 4.59 -4.33
CA GLY A 131 7.71 3.78 -4.24
C GLY A 131 7.48 3.10 -2.89
N ALA A 132 8.53 2.90 -2.09
CA ALA A 132 8.43 2.31 -0.76
C ALA A 132 7.63 3.18 0.23
N ALA A 133 7.56 4.49 0.01
CA ALA A 133 6.77 5.41 0.83
C ALA A 133 5.26 5.17 0.69
N ASP A 134 4.78 4.78 -0.50
CA ASP A 134 3.37 4.45 -0.72
C ASP A 134 3.01 3.10 -0.08
N ILE A 135 3.93 2.13 -0.08
CA ILE A 135 3.71 0.82 0.56
C ILE A 135 3.63 0.93 2.09
N LEU A 136 4.31 1.89 2.71
CA LEU A 136 4.16 2.14 4.16
C LEU A 136 2.87 2.89 4.53
N SER A 137 2.13 3.43 3.54
CA SER A 137 0.93 4.22 3.79
C SER A 137 -0.38 3.41 3.81
N PHE A 138 -0.34 2.11 3.44
CA PHE A 138 -1.52 1.22 3.36
C PHE A 138 -2.28 1.05 4.69
N GLY A 139 -1.68 1.38 5.83
CA GLY A 139 -2.29 1.27 7.16
C GLY A 139 -2.86 2.57 7.77
N ARG A 140 -2.66 3.74 7.15
CA ARG A 140 -3.21 5.00 7.68
C ARG A 140 -4.67 5.13 7.26
N SER A 141 -5.55 5.37 8.22
CA SER A 141 -6.99 5.49 7.97
C SER A 141 -7.25 6.76 7.13
N LYS A 142 -7.95 6.60 6.00
CA LYS A 142 -8.54 7.74 5.26
C LYS A 142 -9.84 8.19 5.92
N ALA A 143 -9.90 8.21 7.25
CA ALA A 143 -11.08 8.72 7.94
C ALA A 143 -11.31 10.16 7.47
N GLU A 144 -12.51 10.46 6.95
CA GLU A 144 -12.86 11.83 6.60
C GLU A 144 -12.84 12.66 7.88
N LEU A 145 -11.74 13.40 8.06
CA LEU A 145 -11.56 14.28 9.20
C LEU A 145 -12.48 15.48 8.99
N PHE A 146 -13.65 15.46 9.62
CA PHE A 146 -14.45 16.67 9.80
C PHE A 146 -13.74 17.53 10.86
N VAL A 147 -12.64 18.16 10.44
CA VAL A 147 -11.89 19.14 11.22
C VAL A 147 -12.79 20.34 11.47
N ARG A 148 -12.76 20.83 12.72
CA ARG A 148 -13.28 22.12 13.14
C ARG A 148 -13.25 23.17 12.02
N GLY A 149 -14.43 23.61 11.60
CA GLY A 149 -14.62 24.93 11.00
C GLY A 149 -14.91 25.07 9.51
N LYS A 150 -15.18 24.01 8.72
CA LYS A 150 -15.39 24.21 7.26
C LYS A 150 -16.55 23.53 6.52
N LYS A 151 -17.50 22.90 7.20
CA LYS A 151 -18.81 22.53 6.60
C LYS A 151 -19.92 22.84 7.60
N THR A 152 -21.05 23.32 7.09
CA THR A 152 -22.25 23.72 7.84
C THR A 152 -22.50 22.74 8.99
N ARG A 153 -22.39 23.23 10.21
CA ARG A 153 -22.46 22.41 11.42
C ARG A 153 -23.91 22.02 11.65
N VAL A 154 -24.23 20.76 11.33
CA VAL A 154 -25.54 20.16 11.61
C VAL A 154 -25.74 20.13 13.13
N THR A 155 -26.90 20.55 13.60
CA THR A 155 -27.28 20.56 15.03
C THR A 155 -28.60 19.82 15.24
N PHE A 156 -29.07 19.68 16.47
CA PHE A 156 -30.38 19.05 16.73
C PHE A 156 -31.56 19.80 16.08
N ALA A 157 -31.40 21.09 15.76
CA ALA A 157 -32.39 21.88 15.04
C ALA A 157 -32.55 21.52 13.55
N ASP A 158 -31.60 20.74 13.01
CA ASP A 158 -31.59 20.25 11.63
C ASP A 158 -32.08 18.80 11.51
N VAL A 159 -32.47 18.18 12.63
CA VAL A 159 -33.00 16.82 12.71
C VAL A 159 -34.42 16.89 13.24
N ALA A 160 -35.36 16.15 12.65
CA ALA A 160 -36.76 16.13 13.07
C ALA A 160 -37.35 14.73 13.02
N GLY A 161 -38.45 14.52 13.76
CA GLY A 161 -39.20 13.25 13.77
C GLY A 161 -38.57 12.12 14.57
N VAL A 162 -37.57 12.41 15.40
CA VAL A 162 -36.86 11.44 16.27
C VAL A 162 -36.59 12.04 17.65
N ASP A 163 -37.61 12.63 18.27
CA ASP A 163 -37.44 13.46 19.47
C ASP A 163 -37.09 12.63 20.72
N GLU A 164 -37.56 11.39 20.82
CA GLU A 164 -37.15 10.42 21.84
C GLU A 164 -35.65 10.13 21.74
N ALA A 165 -35.16 9.85 20.53
CA ALA A 165 -33.75 9.57 20.27
C ALA A 165 -32.87 10.80 20.58
N LYS A 166 -33.33 12.01 20.29
CA LYS A 166 -32.62 13.25 20.68
C LYS A 166 -32.49 13.37 22.19
N ARG A 167 -33.56 13.17 22.95
CA ARG A 167 -33.54 13.24 24.42
C ARG A 167 -32.56 12.24 25.02
N GLU A 168 -32.51 11.02 24.51
CA GLU A 168 -31.52 10.05 24.97
C GLU A 168 -30.08 10.46 24.68
N LEU A 169 -29.85 11.16 23.56
CA LEU A 169 -28.53 11.63 23.16
C LEU A 169 -28.15 12.98 23.79
N GLU A 170 -29.08 13.73 24.40
CA GLU A 170 -28.78 14.96 25.14
C GLU A 170 -27.81 14.69 26.30
N GLU A 171 -27.91 13.54 26.96
CA GLU A 171 -26.97 13.14 28.01
C GLU A 171 -25.55 12.93 27.47
N VAL A 172 -25.43 12.37 26.26
CA VAL A 172 -24.15 12.18 25.56
C VAL A 172 -23.53 13.55 25.23
N VAL A 173 -24.36 14.50 24.80
CA VAL A 173 -23.95 15.89 24.55
C VAL A 173 -23.49 16.58 25.84
N ASP A 174 -24.26 16.51 26.93
CA ASP A 174 -23.88 17.13 28.21
C ASP A 174 -22.57 16.54 28.73
N PHE A 175 -22.39 15.23 28.60
CA PHE A 175 -21.14 14.58 28.97
C PHE A 175 -19.94 15.14 28.20
N LEU A 176 -20.04 15.24 26.87
CA LEU A 176 -18.94 15.72 26.04
C LEU A 176 -18.62 17.21 26.29
N ARG A 177 -19.61 18.01 26.67
CA ARG A 177 -19.43 19.42 27.04
C ARG A 177 -18.86 19.57 28.46
N ASN A 178 -19.29 18.73 29.39
CA ASN A 178 -19.02 18.85 30.83
C ASN A 178 -18.46 17.55 31.45
N PRO A 179 -17.35 16.97 30.96
CA PRO A 179 -16.87 15.66 31.41
C PRO A 179 -16.45 15.64 32.89
N GLY A 180 -16.00 16.78 33.42
CA GLY A 180 -15.60 16.92 34.83
C GLY A 180 -16.74 16.71 35.83
N LYS A 181 -17.97 17.10 35.47
CA LYS A 181 -19.18 16.91 36.29
C LYS A 181 -19.43 15.43 36.57
N TYR A 182 -19.32 14.59 35.53
CA TYR A 182 -19.56 13.15 35.63
C TYR A 182 -18.43 12.43 36.35
N ARG A 183 -17.17 12.84 36.12
CA ARG A 183 -16.00 12.28 36.80
C ARG A 183 -16.04 12.55 38.31
N ALA A 184 -16.46 13.75 38.73
CA ALA A 184 -16.61 14.09 40.14
C ALA A 184 -17.67 13.25 40.87
N LEU A 185 -18.71 12.80 40.16
CA LEU A 185 -19.77 11.94 40.68
C LEU A 185 -19.39 10.45 40.68
N GLY A 186 -18.22 10.08 40.15
CA GLY A 186 -17.82 8.68 39.98
C GLY A 186 -18.66 7.92 38.96
N ALA A 187 -19.41 8.63 38.11
CA ALA A 187 -20.26 8.02 37.09
C ALA A 187 -19.38 7.37 36.01
N ARG A 188 -19.75 6.16 35.60
CA ARG A 188 -19.12 5.50 34.44
C ARG A 188 -19.70 6.11 33.17
N ILE A 189 -18.81 6.51 32.28
CA ILE A 189 -19.15 7.15 31.02
C ILE A 189 -19.60 6.07 30.04
N PRO A 190 -20.71 6.27 29.30
CA PRO A 190 -21.09 5.36 28.23
C PRO A 190 -19.99 5.36 27.17
N LYS A 191 -19.36 4.20 26.97
CA LYS A 191 -18.25 4.05 26.01
C LYS A 191 -18.76 4.03 24.57
N GLY A 192 -19.95 3.49 24.36
CA GLY A 192 -20.54 3.41 23.04
C GLY A 192 -22.06 3.43 23.04
N VAL A 193 -22.63 4.05 22.00
CA VAL A 193 -24.08 4.11 21.77
C VAL A 193 -24.39 3.49 20.40
N LEU A 194 -25.31 2.54 20.38
CA LEU A 194 -25.79 1.91 19.16
C LEU A 194 -27.11 2.55 18.72
N LEU A 195 -27.10 3.24 17.58
CA LEU A 195 -28.26 3.77 16.88
C LEU A 195 -28.87 2.67 16.01
N VAL A 196 -30.13 2.32 16.30
CA VAL A 196 -30.83 1.22 15.65
C VAL A 196 -32.08 1.75 14.96
N GLY A 197 -32.32 1.38 13.71
CA GLY A 197 -33.61 1.69 13.07
C GLY A 197 -33.57 1.45 11.57
N PRO A 198 -34.72 1.52 10.88
CA PRO A 198 -34.80 1.36 9.42
C PRO A 198 -33.88 2.31 8.65
N ALA A 199 -33.56 1.97 7.41
CA ALA A 199 -32.82 2.89 6.53
C ALA A 199 -33.61 4.20 6.33
N GLY A 200 -32.90 5.32 6.20
CA GLY A 200 -33.52 6.63 5.95
C GLY A 200 -34.12 7.35 7.16
N THR A 201 -34.02 6.81 8.39
CA THR A 201 -34.48 7.51 9.63
C THR A 201 -33.50 8.56 10.15
N GLY A 202 -32.38 8.81 9.45
CA GLY A 202 -31.46 9.89 9.79
C GLY A 202 -30.40 9.54 10.85
N LYS A 203 -30.06 8.27 11.06
CA LYS A 203 -29.00 7.83 12.01
C LYS A 203 -27.68 8.60 11.86
N THR A 204 -27.14 8.67 10.64
CA THR A 204 -25.90 9.40 10.32
C THR A 204 -26.05 10.91 10.54
N LEU A 205 -27.22 11.47 10.23
CA LEU A 205 -27.52 12.89 10.43
C LEU A 205 -27.59 13.23 11.93
N LEU A 206 -28.24 12.37 12.72
CA LEU A 206 -28.33 12.50 14.17
C LEU A 206 -26.96 12.40 14.83
N ALA A 207 -26.11 11.46 14.42
CA ALA A 207 -24.75 11.35 14.94
C ALA A 207 -23.91 12.62 14.67
N ARG A 208 -24.03 13.19 13.46
CA ARG A 208 -23.41 14.49 13.13
C ARG A 208 -23.98 15.63 13.98
N ALA A 209 -25.28 15.62 14.22
CA ALA A 209 -25.96 16.60 15.05
C ALA A 209 -25.50 16.56 16.52
N VAL A 210 -25.26 15.37 17.09
CA VAL A 210 -24.68 15.21 18.45
C VAL A 210 -23.31 15.88 18.53
N ALA A 211 -22.43 15.63 17.55
CA ALA A 211 -21.11 16.25 17.51
C ALA A 211 -21.19 17.78 17.33
N GLY A 212 -22.13 18.22 16.49
CA GLY A 212 -22.46 19.61 16.29
C GLY A 212 -22.99 20.29 17.56
N GLU A 213 -23.82 19.64 18.34
CA GLU A 213 -24.35 20.19 19.60
C GLU A 213 -23.26 20.25 20.67
N ALA A 214 -22.41 19.22 20.75
CA ALA A 214 -21.33 19.12 21.73
C ALA A 214 -20.07 19.94 21.40
N ASN A 215 -19.92 20.42 20.16
CA ASN A 215 -18.72 21.15 19.68
C ASN A 215 -17.42 20.33 19.67
N VAL A 216 -17.53 19.06 19.33
CA VAL A 216 -16.41 18.11 19.38
C VAL A 216 -15.96 17.69 17.98
N SER A 217 -14.78 17.09 17.89
CA SER A 217 -14.29 16.50 16.64
C SER A 217 -15.17 15.30 16.24
N PHE A 218 -15.51 15.18 14.96
CA PHE A 218 -16.33 14.07 14.44
C PHE A 218 -15.53 13.26 13.43
N TYR A 219 -15.31 11.99 13.73
CA TYR A 219 -14.67 11.04 12.83
C TYR A 219 -15.73 10.05 12.35
N SER A 220 -15.86 9.87 11.03
CA SER A 220 -16.85 8.99 10.44
C SER A 220 -16.17 7.96 9.56
N MET A 221 -16.60 6.71 9.65
CA MET A 221 -16.16 5.62 8.78
C MET A 221 -17.32 4.65 8.57
N SER A 222 -17.55 4.18 7.35
CA SER A 222 -18.48 3.06 7.15
C SER A 222 -17.83 1.75 7.60
N GLY A 223 -18.61 0.83 8.18
CA GLY A 223 -18.15 -0.49 8.56
C GLY A 223 -17.54 -1.26 7.37
N SER A 224 -18.05 -1.03 6.16
CA SER A 224 -17.50 -1.64 4.94
C SER A 224 -16.10 -1.13 4.58
N GLU A 225 -15.70 0.07 5.03
CA GLU A 225 -14.37 0.62 4.77
C GLU A 225 -13.26 -0.09 5.57
N PHE A 226 -13.62 -0.85 6.59
CA PHE A 226 -12.66 -1.71 7.29
C PHE A 226 -12.38 -3.00 6.53
N MET A 227 -13.29 -3.43 5.65
CA MET A 227 -13.14 -4.65 4.87
C MET A 227 -12.22 -4.41 3.67
N GLU A 228 -11.08 -5.08 3.64
CA GLU A 228 -10.10 -4.99 2.55
C GLU A 228 -9.59 -6.39 2.17
N MET A 229 -9.02 -6.52 0.96
CA MET A 229 -8.43 -7.80 0.51
C MET A 229 -7.17 -8.20 1.29
N LEU A 230 -6.53 -7.24 1.95
CA LEU A 230 -5.29 -7.44 2.67
C LEU A 230 -5.56 -7.68 4.16
N VAL A 231 -5.12 -8.84 4.64
CA VAL A 231 -5.25 -9.25 6.04
C VAL A 231 -4.61 -8.21 6.97
N GLY A 232 -5.33 -7.83 8.03
CA GLY A 232 -4.83 -6.92 9.07
C GLY A 232 -4.90 -5.43 8.76
N VAL A 233 -5.29 -5.03 7.54
CA VAL A 233 -5.47 -3.61 7.19
C VAL A 233 -6.64 -2.99 7.95
N GLY A 234 -7.77 -3.69 8.07
CA GLY A 234 -8.92 -3.22 8.85
C GLY A 234 -8.55 -2.92 10.31
N ALA A 235 -7.90 -3.87 10.98
CA ALA A 235 -7.42 -3.70 12.36
C ALA A 235 -6.41 -2.54 12.52
N ALA A 236 -5.53 -2.32 11.53
CA ALA A 236 -4.61 -1.17 11.56
C ALA A 236 -5.36 0.18 11.43
N ARG A 237 -6.36 0.27 10.55
CA ARG A 237 -7.21 1.46 10.39
C ARG A 237 -8.00 1.76 11.67
N VAL A 238 -8.53 0.73 12.33
CA VAL A 238 -9.21 0.87 13.63
C VAL A 238 -8.27 1.51 14.64
N ARG A 239 -7.04 0.98 14.80
CA ARG A 239 -6.06 1.55 15.73
C ARG A 239 -5.76 3.02 15.42
N ASP A 240 -5.49 3.35 14.16
CA ASP A 240 -5.20 4.72 13.74
C ASP A 240 -6.38 5.69 13.95
N LEU A 241 -7.60 5.24 13.68
CA LEU A 241 -8.84 5.99 13.94
C LEU A 241 -8.99 6.32 15.43
N PHE A 242 -8.85 5.30 16.29
CA PHE A 242 -8.98 5.46 17.74
C PHE A 242 -7.86 6.33 18.32
N ASP A 243 -6.60 6.12 17.89
CA ASP A 243 -5.46 6.94 18.33
C ASP A 243 -5.62 8.41 17.91
N THR A 244 -6.09 8.65 16.69
CA THR A 244 -6.34 10.01 16.19
C THR A 244 -7.47 10.68 16.97
N ALA A 245 -8.55 9.96 17.28
CA ALA A 245 -9.65 10.48 18.07
C ALA A 245 -9.23 10.79 19.52
N LYS A 246 -8.45 9.91 20.16
CA LYS A 246 -7.90 10.12 21.52
C LYS A 246 -7.02 11.36 21.57
N LYS A 247 -6.14 11.56 20.58
CA LYS A 247 -5.27 12.76 20.48
C LYS A 247 -6.05 14.07 20.32
N ASN A 248 -7.25 14.01 19.73
CA ASN A 248 -8.11 15.18 19.47
C ASN A 248 -9.35 15.21 20.38
N SER A 249 -9.27 14.56 21.55
CA SER A 249 -10.35 14.55 22.54
C SER A 249 -10.67 15.97 23.06
N PRO A 250 -11.96 16.33 23.28
CA PRO A 250 -13.15 15.49 23.15
C PRO A 250 -13.55 15.22 21.68
N ALA A 251 -13.94 13.99 21.40
CA ALA A 251 -14.24 13.53 20.04
C ALA A 251 -15.35 12.45 20.02
N ILE A 252 -16.03 12.35 18.88
CA ILE A 252 -16.96 11.26 18.55
C ILE A 252 -16.37 10.47 17.38
N ILE A 253 -16.35 9.15 17.54
CA ILE A 253 -16.12 8.19 16.44
C ILE A 253 -17.49 7.66 16.03
N PHE A 254 -17.86 7.79 14.76
CA PHE A 254 -19.08 7.26 14.18
C PHE A 254 -18.77 6.14 13.20
N ILE A 255 -19.32 4.95 13.45
CA ILE A 255 -19.22 3.78 12.59
C ILE A 255 -20.60 3.51 11.99
N ASP A 256 -20.77 3.81 10.70
CA ASP A 256 -22.01 3.48 9.99
C ASP A 256 -22.02 2.01 9.57
N GLU A 257 -23.21 1.45 9.34
CA GLU A 257 -23.38 0.06 8.87
C GLU A 257 -22.52 -0.97 9.65
N ILE A 258 -22.52 -0.89 10.98
CA ILE A 258 -21.67 -1.76 11.82
C ILE A 258 -21.96 -3.26 11.60
N GLU A 259 -23.14 -3.63 11.07
CA GLU A 259 -23.48 -5.00 10.66
C GLU A 259 -22.58 -5.58 9.57
N SER A 260 -21.85 -4.74 8.83
CA SER A 260 -20.85 -5.18 7.84
C SER A 260 -19.64 -5.86 8.50
N ILE A 261 -19.30 -5.49 9.74
CA ILE A 261 -18.20 -6.09 10.54
C ILE A 261 -18.69 -6.84 11.78
N GLY A 262 -19.85 -6.48 12.33
CA GLY A 262 -20.44 -7.04 13.55
C GLY A 262 -21.30 -8.30 13.38
N ARG A 263 -21.27 -8.92 12.21
CA ARG A 263 -21.91 -10.18 11.79
C ARG A 263 -21.82 -11.33 12.78
N GLN A 264 -22.90 -11.78 13.41
CA GLN A 264 -22.85 -13.08 14.10
C GLN A 264 -22.53 -14.21 13.09
N ARG A 265 -21.67 -15.15 13.49
CA ARG A 265 -21.17 -16.25 12.63
C ARG A 265 -22.31 -17.01 11.94
N GLY A 266 -22.13 -17.30 10.65
CA GLY A 266 -22.79 -18.42 9.98
C GLY A 266 -21.85 -19.63 9.96
N VAL A 267 -22.37 -20.84 10.08
CA VAL A 267 -21.59 -22.08 9.95
C VAL A 267 -21.17 -22.21 8.47
N GLY A 268 -20.00 -21.69 8.11
CA GLY A 268 -19.50 -21.67 6.73
C GLY A 268 -17.97 -21.68 6.67
N ILE A 269 -17.42 -22.69 6.01
CA ILE A 269 -15.98 -22.96 5.90
C ILE A 269 -15.44 -22.20 4.69
N THR A 270 -15.19 -20.89 4.80
CA THR A 270 -14.37 -20.18 3.79
C THR A 270 -13.72 -18.93 4.40
N GLY A 271 -12.39 -18.79 4.22
CA GLY A 271 -11.48 -17.86 4.90
C GLY A 271 -11.65 -16.35 4.69
N GLY A 272 -12.85 -15.84 4.38
CA GLY A 272 -13.16 -14.41 4.41
C GLY A 272 -13.60 -13.90 5.79
N HIS A 273 -13.79 -14.81 6.75
CA HIS A 273 -14.31 -14.49 8.09
C HIS A 273 -13.24 -13.98 9.06
N GLU A 274 -11.97 -14.35 8.87
CA GLU A 274 -10.90 -14.05 9.83
C GLU A 274 -10.58 -12.55 9.90
N GLU A 275 -10.53 -11.85 8.76
CA GLU A 275 -10.24 -10.41 8.71
C GLU A 275 -11.33 -9.61 9.44
N ARG A 276 -12.60 -9.93 9.13
CA ARG A 276 -13.75 -9.32 9.77
C ARG A 276 -13.74 -9.49 11.28
N GLU A 277 -13.48 -10.72 11.75
CA GLU A 277 -13.43 -11.03 13.19
C GLU A 277 -12.25 -10.33 13.86
N GLN A 278 -11.10 -10.26 13.20
CA GLN A 278 -9.93 -9.54 13.69
C GLN A 278 -10.23 -8.04 13.84
N THR A 279 -10.83 -7.42 12.83
CA THR A 279 -11.20 -6.00 12.83
C THR A 279 -12.25 -5.71 13.92
N LEU A 280 -13.28 -6.56 14.05
CA LEU A 280 -14.28 -6.44 15.10
C LEU A 280 -13.67 -6.52 16.50
N ASN A 281 -12.83 -7.53 16.73
CA ASN A 281 -12.13 -7.70 18.01
C ASN A 281 -11.19 -6.53 18.31
N GLN A 282 -10.59 -5.92 17.29
CA GLN A 282 -9.78 -4.71 17.47
C GLN A 282 -10.64 -3.53 17.97
N ILE A 283 -11.83 -3.30 17.40
CA ILE A 283 -12.75 -2.25 17.89
C ILE A 283 -13.13 -2.50 19.35
N LEU A 284 -13.49 -3.75 19.67
CA LEU A 284 -13.84 -4.14 21.03
C LEU A 284 -12.69 -3.93 22.01
N SER A 285 -11.47 -4.32 21.62
CA SER A 285 -10.26 -4.11 22.42
C SER A 285 -9.96 -2.62 22.64
N GLU A 286 -10.14 -1.78 21.61
CA GLU A 286 -9.95 -0.33 21.75
C GLU A 286 -10.99 0.30 22.70
N MET A 287 -12.25 -0.11 22.60
CA MET A 287 -13.32 0.35 23.49
C MET A 287 -13.10 -0.11 24.94
N ASP A 288 -12.73 -1.38 25.13
CA ASP A 288 -12.44 -1.93 26.45
C ASP A 288 -11.23 -1.21 27.09
N GLY A 289 -10.25 -0.80 26.26
CA GLY A 289 -9.05 -0.04 26.65
C GLY A 289 -9.25 1.43 27.01
N PHE A 290 -10.46 2.00 26.90
CA PHE A 290 -10.72 3.39 27.32
C PHE A 290 -10.52 3.58 28.82
N THR A 291 -9.72 4.61 29.14
CA THR A 291 -9.49 5.11 30.50
C THR A 291 -10.49 6.21 30.86
N PRO A 292 -10.72 6.51 32.16
CA PRO A 292 -11.60 7.61 32.57
C PRO A 292 -11.16 9.01 32.10
N SER A 293 -9.92 9.15 31.61
CA SER A 293 -9.39 10.38 31.00
C SER A 293 -9.75 10.53 29.52
N ASP A 294 -10.09 9.43 28.83
CA ASP A 294 -10.41 9.45 27.40
C ASP A 294 -11.84 9.98 27.20
N ASN A 295 -11.98 11.26 26.82
CA ASN A 295 -13.30 11.83 26.50
C ASN A 295 -13.63 11.53 25.03
N VAL A 296 -13.73 10.26 24.68
CA VAL A 296 -14.09 9.78 23.34
C VAL A 296 -15.30 8.87 23.47
N ILE A 297 -16.31 9.10 22.62
CA ILE A 297 -17.51 8.26 22.55
C ILE A 297 -17.62 7.63 21.18
N VAL A 298 -17.95 6.34 21.15
CA VAL A 298 -18.18 5.60 19.91
C VAL A 298 -19.68 5.52 19.63
N LEU A 299 -20.14 6.17 18.57
CA LEU A 299 -21.49 6.00 18.04
C LEU A 299 -21.43 4.97 16.91
N ALA A 300 -22.32 3.98 16.92
CA ALA A 300 -22.46 3.04 15.82
C ALA A 300 -23.89 3.04 15.29
N ALA A 301 -24.08 2.88 13.99
CA ALA A 301 -25.40 2.79 13.38
C ALA A 301 -25.60 1.42 12.71
N THR A 302 -26.81 0.88 12.82
CA THR A 302 -27.21 -0.33 12.10
C THR A 302 -28.65 -0.26 11.63
N ASN A 303 -28.92 -0.88 10.48
CA ASN A 303 -30.27 -1.15 10.02
C ASN A 303 -30.78 -2.54 10.43
N ARG A 304 -29.87 -3.41 10.90
CA ARG A 304 -30.09 -4.85 11.09
C ARG A 304 -29.55 -5.31 12.46
N PRO A 305 -30.13 -4.82 13.57
CA PRO A 305 -29.65 -5.14 14.91
C PRO A 305 -29.66 -6.65 15.21
N GLU A 306 -30.56 -7.40 14.58
CA GLU A 306 -30.70 -8.85 14.73
C GLU A 306 -29.52 -9.65 14.20
N LEU A 307 -28.71 -9.06 13.31
CA LEU A 307 -27.52 -9.71 12.76
C LEU A 307 -26.28 -9.48 13.61
N LEU A 308 -26.31 -8.55 14.56
CA LEU A 308 -25.13 -8.16 15.33
C LEU A 308 -24.75 -9.23 16.35
N ASP A 309 -23.44 -9.44 16.50
CA ASP A 309 -22.86 -10.27 17.54
C ASP A 309 -23.25 -9.70 18.91
N PRO A 310 -23.87 -10.51 19.80
CA PRO A 310 -24.20 -10.11 21.16
C PRO A 310 -23.00 -9.58 21.96
N ALA A 311 -21.77 -9.91 21.59
CA ALA A 311 -20.56 -9.38 22.18
C ALA A 311 -20.45 -7.84 22.05
N LEU A 312 -21.02 -7.23 21.01
CA LEU A 312 -21.01 -5.78 20.79
C LEU A 312 -21.89 -5.04 21.81
N THR A 313 -23.02 -5.63 22.18
CA THR A 313 -24.04 -5.00 23.04
C THR A 313 -23.85 -5.31 24.53
N ARG A 314 -22.73 -5.95 24.90
CA ARG A 314 -22.39 -6.19 26.31
C ARG A 314 -22.06 -4.89 27.04
N PRO A 315 -22.37 -4.79 28.35
CA PRO A 315 -21.99 -3.64 29.16
C PRO A 315 -20.50 -3.31 29.05
N GLY A 316 -20.17 -2.03 28.87
CA GLY A 316 -18.80 -1.56 28.64
C GLY A 316 -18.41 -1.41 27.16
N ARG A 317 -19.28 -1.79 26.23
CA ARG A 317 -19.10 -1.59 24.77
C ARG A 317 -20.20 -0.68 24.24
N PHE A 318 -21.15 -1.20 23.46
CA PHE A 318 -22.38 -0.49 23.11
C PHE A 318 -23.44 -0.75 24.18
N ASP A 319 -23.24 -0.12 25.33
CA ASP A 319 -24.10 -0.27 26.52
C ASP A 319 -25.42 0.49 26.40
N ARG A 320 -25.47 1.54 25.59
CA ARG A 320 -26.71 2.26 25.27
C ARG A 320 -27.22 1.92 23.88
N ARG A 321 -28.52 1.66 23.77
CA ARG A 321 -29.21 1.42 22.50
C ARG A 321 -30.29 2.48 22.32
N VAL A 322 -30.16 3.29 21.27
CA VAL A 322 -31.13 4.33 20.92
C VAL A 322 -31.85 3.89 19.65
N VAL A 323 -33.17 3.77 19.73
CA VAL A 323 -34.00 3.33 18.60
C VAL A 323 -34.51 4.57 17.86
N LEU A 324 -34.38 4.56 16.53
CA LEU A 324 -34.91 5.55 15.61
C LEU A 324 -36.03 4.91 14.80
N ASP A 325 -37.26 5.20 15.18
CA ASP A 325 -38.45 4.74 14.48
C ASP A 325 -38.75 5.61 13.25
N LEU A 326 -39.73 5.17 12.45
CA LEU A 326 -40.27 5.99 11.37
C LEU A 326 -40.99 7.21 11.95
N PRO A 327 -40.89 8.39 11.30
CA PRO A 327 -41.48 9.61 11.81
C PRO A 327 -43.01 9.51 11.85
N ASP A 328 -43.61 10.03 12.91
CA ASP A 328 -45.05 10.21 13.04
C ASP A 328 -45.55 11.36 12.17
N ILE A 329 -46.84 11.71 12.27
CA ILE A 329 -47.41 12.79 11.45
C ILE A 329 -46.77 14.15 11.76
N GLU A 330 -46.51 14.45 13.03
CA GLU A 330 -45.86 15.70 13.44
C GLU A 330 -44.40 15.74 12.98
N GLY A 331 -43.67 14.65 13.19
CA GLY A 331 -42.31 14.45 12.72
C GLY A 331 -42.17 14.63 11.21
N ARG A 332 -43.07 14.05 10.41
CA ARG A 332 -43.08 14.26 8.95
C ARG A 332 -43.31 15.73 8.58
N LYS A 333 -44.23 16.43 9.25
CA LYS A 333 -44.44 17.88 9.02
C LYS A 333 -43.16 18.67 9.30
N GLU A 334 -42.47 18.39 10.41
CA GLU A 334 -41.22 19.06 10.76
C GLU A 334 -40.09 18.74 9.77
N ILE A 335 -39.98 17.48 9.33
CA ILE A 335 -39.04 17.08 8.27
C ILE A 335 -39.31 17.87 6.98
N PHE A 336 -40.57 17.98 6.54
CA PHE A 336 -40.93 18.80 5.38
C PHE A 336 -40.54 20.28 5.59
N LYS A 337 -40.83 20.86 6.75
CA LYS A 337 -40.42 22.24 7.07
C LYS A 337 -38.92 22.44 6.93
N ILE A 338 -38.10 21.50 7.42
CA ILE A 338 -36.63 21.57 7.27
C ILE A 338 -36.23 21.54 5.79
N HIS A 339 -36.76 20.60 5.00
CA HIS A 339 -36.42 20.48 3.58
C HIS A 339 -37.00 21.59 2.68
N MET A 340 -37.97 22.35 3.18
CA MET A 340 -38.54 23.52 2.51
C MET A 340 -37.79 24.82 2.82
N ARG A 341 -36.90 24.84 3.82
CA ARG A 341 -36.10 26.04 4.15
C ARG A 341 -35.34 26.51 2.89
N GLY A 342 -35.50 27.78 2.54
CA GLY A 342 -34.87 28.39 1.36
C GLY A 342 -35.55 28.12 0.02
N LYS A 343 -36.72 27.44 -0.01
CA LYS A 343 -37.50 27.19 -1.23
C LYS A 343 -38.77 28.04 -1.24
N SER A 344 -39.14 28.54 -2.41
CA SER A 344 -40.44 29.20 -2.61
C SER A 344 -41.53 28.15 -2.74
N MET A 345 -42.60 28.28 -1.96
CA MET A 345 -43.73 27.35 -1.95
C MET A 345 -44.98 28.05 -2.45
N GLY A 346 -45.83 27.32 -3.18
CA GLY A 346 -47.15 27.83 -3.59
C GLY A 346 -48.05 28.11 -2.37
N PRO A 347 -49.01 29.04 -2.49
CA PRO A 347 -49.92 29.38 -1.39
C PRO A 347 -50.87 28.23 -1.02
N ASP A 348 -51.00 27.21 -1.87
CA ASP A 348 -51.85 26.04 -1.74
C ASP A 348 -51.15 24.84 -1.05
N VAL A 349 -49.88 24.99 -0.67
CA VAL A 349 -49.10 23.92 -0.03
C VAL A 349 -49.57 23.70 1.41
N ASP A 350 -50.14 22.52 1.65
CA ASP A 350 -50.66 22.09 2.95
C ASP A 350 -49.84 20.89 3.47
N LEU A 351 -48.98 21.15 4.45
CA LEU A 351 -48.09 20.13 5.04
C LEU A 351 -48.85 19.03 5.76
N GLU A 352 -50.03 19.33 6.30
CA GLU A 352 -50.82 18.33 7.01
C GLU A 352 -51.40 17.31 6.02
N LYS A 353 -51.89 17.77 4.87
CA LYS A 353 -52.34 16.88 3.78
C LYS A 353 -51.19 16.03 3.24
N ILE A 354 -50.01 16.61 3.04
CA ILE A 354 -48.84 15.88 2.54
C ILE A 354 -48.39 14.83 3.56
N ALA A 355 -48.30 15.19 4.85
CA ALA A 355 -47.92 14.27 5.91
C ALA A 355 -48.92 13.11 6.10
N LYS A 356 -50.23 13.35 5.91
CA LYS A 356 -51.27 12.30 5.92
C LYS A 356 -51.20 11.36 4.71
N ARG A 357 -50.67 11.82 3.57
CA ARG A 357 -50.51 11.01 2.35
C ARG A 357 -49.20 10.20 2.31
N THR A 358 -48.24 10.53 3.16
CA THR A 358 -46.88 9.94 3.17
C THR A 358 -46.67 9.03 4.39
N VAL A 359 -47.69 8.28 4.79
CA VAL A 359 -47.61 7.34 5.92
C VAL A 359 -46.57 6.26 5.61
N GLY A 360 -45.70 5.97 6.58
CA GLY A 360 -44.64 4.96 6.46
C GLY A 360 -43.40 5.43 5.71
N PHE A 361 -43.33 6.68 5.26
CA PHE A 361 -42.14 7.23 4.62
C PHE A 361 -41.05 7.53 5.66
N SER A 362 -39.80 7.33 5.25
CA SER A 362 -38.61 7.76 5.98
C SER A 362 -38.35 9.27 5.83
N GLY A 363 -37.35 9.78 6.54
CA GLY A 363 -36.92 11.17 6.40
C GLY A 363 -36.03 11.43 5.18
N ALA A 364 -35.30 10.42 4.71
CA ALA A 364 -34.67 10.38 3.39
C ALA A 364 -35.71 9.98 2.33
#